data_AF-A0A969VU34-F1
#
_entry.id   AF-A0A969VU34-F1
#
_cell.length_a   1.000
_cell.length_b   1.000
_cell.length_c   1.000
_cell.angle_alpha   90.00
_cell.angle_beta   90.00
_cell.angle_gamma   90.00
#
_symmetry.space_group_name_H-M   'P 1'
#
loop_
_entity.id
_entity.type
_entity.pdbx_description
1 polymer ?
#
loop_
_entity_poly.entity_id
_entity_poly.type
_entity_poly.pdbx_seq_one_letter_code
_entity_poly.pdbx_strand_id
1 'polypeptide(L)'
;MRNISDSKISYYARNKRTFLSNSRYKSSSRVKTKPTFNQLIKDTHNQLIEKWGTYMEVNDPSLYESMTGKKARKPVIEVSDSKDQVKEIDTSYDDLYAYQKKREAEREAELEKEREKLKKKEIKFSFTTPKKDWSIYGGWVNPFEPINKGRLGSTQEWRVEKPKKHYY
;
A
#
# COMPACT_ATOMS: atom_id res chain seq x y z
N MET A 1 -0.16 -23.80 15.58
CA MET A 1 0.67 -23.31 16.72
C MET A 1 1.10 -24.52 17.52
N ARG A 2 2.38 -24.62 17.92
CA ARG A 2 2.84 -25.75 18.75
C ARG A 2 2.14 -25.70 20.11
N ASN A 3 1.48 -26.78 20.51
CA ASN A 3 0.82 -26.89 21.82
C ASN A 3 1.90 -27.10 22.89
N ILE A 4 2.49 -26.00 23.36
CA ILE A 4 3.46 -26.01 24.45
C ILE A 4 2.67 -26.13 25.75
N SER A 5 3.02 -27.11 26.59
CA SER A 5 2.37 -27.31 27.89
C SER A 5 2.59 -26.10 28.80
N ASP A 6 1.56 -25.70 29.54
CA ASP A 6 1.59 -24.54 30.44
C ASP A 6 2.67 -24.64 31.55
N SER A 7 3.04 -25.87 31.91
CA SER A 7 4.15 -26.17 32.83
C SER A 7 5.52 -25.75 32.30
N LYS A 8 5.71 -25.67 30.98
CA LYS A 8 6.96 -25.25 30.33
C LYS A 8 7.02 -23.74 30.09
N ILE A 9 5.97 -23.01 30.45
CA ILE A 9 5.85 -21.57 30.24
C ILE A 9 6.05 -20.88 31.59
N SER A 10 6.96 -19.90 31.62
CA SER A 10 7.22 -19.10 32.81
C SER A 10 5.95 -18.40 33.28
N TYR A 11 5.85 -18.14 34.60
CA TYR A 11 4.69 -17.49 35.20
C TYR A 11 4.34 -16.17 34.50
N TYR A 12 5.34 -15.34 34.20
CA TYR A 12 5.17 -14.09 33.48
C TYR A 12 4.64 -14.29 32.04
N ALA A 13 5.12 -15.31 31.32
CA ALA A 13 4.64 -15.60 29.97
C ALA A 13 3.22 -16.18 29.97
N ARG A 14 2.84 -16.96 30.98
CA ARG A 14 1.46 -17.43 31.19
C ARG A 14 0.52 -16.26 31.46
N ASN A 15 0.86 -15.36 32.37
CA ASN A 15 0.06 -14.16 32.68
C ASN A 15 -0.07 -13.21 31.48
N LYS A 16 0.97 -13.04 30.67
CA LYS A 16 0.85 -12.26 29.42
C LYS A 16 -0.08 -12.94 28.42
N ARG A 17 -0.04 -14.27 28.29
CA ARG A 17 -0.95 -15.01 27.39
C ARG A 17 -2.41 -14.87 27.85
N THR A 18 -2.70 -15.02 29.13
CA THR A 18 -4.07 -14.89 29.67
C THR A 18 -4.59 -13.45 29.57
N PHE A 19 -3.74 -12.44 29.80
CA PHE A 19 -4.10 -11.05 29.63
C PHE A 19 -4.42 -10.70 28.17
N LEU A 20 -3.57 -11.12 27.23
CA LEU A 20 -3.75 -10.87 25.79
C LEU A 20 -4.84 -11.74 25.15
N SER A 21 -5.19 -12.89 25.75
CA SER A 21 -6.27 -13.76 25.25
C SER A 21 -7.66 -13.31 25.71
N ASN A 22 -7.75 -12.51 26.78
CA ASN A 22 -9.01 -12.08 27.39
C ASN A 22 -9.87 -11.28 26.39
N SER A 23 -11.08 -11.78 26.14
CA SER A 23 -12.05 -11.16 25.22
C SER A 23 -12.45 -9.75 25.63
N ARG A 24 -12.39 -9.42 26.93
CA ARG A 24 -12.66 -8.07 27.45
C ARG A 24 -11.67 -7.03 26.92
N TYR A 25 -10.41 -7.42 26.70
CA TYR A 25 -9.36 -6.56 26.13
C TYR A 25 -9.18 -6.74 24.62
N LYS A 26 -9.68 -7.84 24.06
CA LYS A 26 -9.90 -7.98 22.62
C LYS A 26 -11.20 -7.29 22.25
N SER A 27 -11.25 -5.97 22.41
CA SER A 27 -12.40 -5.21 21.96
C SER A 27 -12.56 -5.38 20.44
N SER A 28 -13.54 -6.19 20.04
CA SER A 28 -14.10 -6.20 18.69
C SER A 28 -14.80 -4.88 18.35
N SER A 29 -14.99 -4.01 19.35
CA SER A 29 -15.60 -2.68 19.25
C SER A 29 -14.69 -1.61 18.65
N ARG A 30 -13.55 -1.98 18.06
CA ARG A 30 -12.80 -1.04 17.22
C ARG A 30 -13.68 -0.74 16.00
N VAL A 31 -14.30 0.45 16.01
CA VAL A 31 -14.79 1.11 14.80
C VAL A 31 -13.68 0.92 13.76
N LYS A 32 -13.99 0.25 12.65
CA LYS A 32 -13.02 -0.01 11.59
C LYS A 32 -12.48 1.35 11.15
N THR A 33 -11.25 1.65 11.56
CA THR A 33 -10.55 2.84 11.10
C THR A 33 -10.35 2.69 9.59
N LYS A 34 -10.35 3.80 8.86
CA LYS A 34 -10.02 3.77 7.43
C LYS A 34 -8.69 3.02 7.25
N PRO A 35 -8.59 2.13 6.26
CA PRO A 35 -7.37 1.38 6.02
C PRO A 35 -6.22 2.34 5.75
N THR A 36 -5.04 1.99 6.23
CA THR A 36 -3.83 2.75 5.89
C THR A 36 -3.49 2.50 4.42
N PHE A 37 -2.79 3.44 3.78
CA PHE A 37 -2.40 3.30 2.37
C PHE A 37 -1.65 1.98 2.09
N ASN A 38 -0.76 1.58 3.00
CA ASN A 38 -0.03 0.32 2.89
C ASN A 38 -0.94 -0.93 3.00
N GLN A 39 -2.06 -0.86 3.72
CA GLN A 39 -3.05 -1.94 3.72
C GLN A 39 -3.74 -2.04 2.37
N LEU A 40 -4.13 -0.91 1.79
CA LEU A 40 -4.75 -0.88 0.46
C LEU A 40 -3.84 -1.48 -0.61
N ILE A 41 -2.52 -1.16 -0.58
CA ILE A 41 -1.55 -1.76 -1.51
C ILE A 41 -1.49 -3.28 -1.36
N LYS A 42 -1.51 -3.79 -0.12
CA LYS A 42 -1.48 -5.23 0.13
C LYS A 42 -2.76 -5.90 -0.35
N ASP A 43 -3.91 -5.28 -0.12
CA ASP A 43 -5.20 -5.80 -0.53
C ASP A 43 -5.31 -5.88 -2.06
N THR A 44 -4.87 -4.84 -2.78
CA THR A 44 -4.86 -4.84 -4.25
C THR A 44 -3.87 -5.86 -4.82
N HIS A 45 -2.69 -5.99 -4.22
CA HIS A 45 -1.71 -7.01 -4.58
C HIS A 45 -2.27 -8.42 -4.40
N ASN A 46 -2.92 -8.70 -3.28
CA ASN A 46 -3.55 -9.99 -3.01
C ASN A 46 -4.68 -10.29 -3.99
N GLN A 47 -5.55 -9.31 -4.29
CA GLN A 47 -6.62 -9.47 -5.28
C GLN A 47 -6.08 -9.80 -6.68
N LEU A 48 -4.94 -9.21 -7.05
CA LEU A 48 -4.29 -9.50 -8.33
C LEU A 48 -3.76 -10.95 -8.35
N ILE A 49 -3.11 -11.40 -7.30
CA ILE A 49 -2.61 -12.77 -7.18
C ILE A 49 -3.75 -13.79 -7.16
N GLU A 50 -4.86 -13.49 -6.47
CA GLU A 50 -6.03 -14.38 -6.46
C GLU A 50 -6.66 -14.55 -7.84
N LYS A 51 -6.72 -13.48 -8.64
CA LYS A 51 -7.32 -13.52 -9.98
C LYS A 51 -6.39 -14.10 -11.05
N TRP A 52 -5.11 -13.74 -11.00
CA TRP A 52 -4.16 -13.98 -12.10
C TRP A 52 -2.96 -14.85 -11.71
N GLY A 53 -2.83 -15.23 -10.44
CA GLY A 53 -1.69 -15.99 -9.93
C GLY A 53 -1.45 -17.29 -10.69
N THR A 54 -2.52 -18.05 -10.98
CA THR A 54 -2.44 -19.32 -11.71
C THR A 54 -1.97 -19.13 -13.16
N TYR A 55 -2.45 -18.08 -13.84
CA TYR A 55 -2.03 -17.74 -15.19
C TYR A 55 -0.56 -17.30 -15.23
N MET A 56 -0.14 -16.43 -14.30
CA MET A 56 1.25 -15.96 -14.22
C MET A 56 2.21 -17.10 -13.87
N GLU A 57 1.80 -18.04 -13.02
CA GLU A 57 2.63 -19.21 -12.67
C GLU A 57 2.96 -20.08 -13.89
N VAL A 58 2.06 -20.16 -14.87
CA VAL A 58 2.24 -20.96 -16.10
C VAL A 58 2.98 -20.18 -17.19
N ASN A 59 2.60 -18.92 -17.42
CA ASN A 59 3.13 -18.14 -18.55
C ASN A 59 4.43 -17.41 -18.21
N ASP A 60 4.54 -16.85 -17.00
CA ASP A 60 5.67 -16.01 -16.57
C ASP A 60 6.11 -16.37 -15.13
N PRO A 61 6.74 -17.54 -14.93
CA PRO A 61 7.08 -18.04 -13.60
C PRO A 61 8.01 -17.09 -12.84
N SER A 62 8.96 -16.42 -13.51
CA SER A 62 9.86 -15.44 -12.89
C SER A 62 9.11 -14.28 -12.24
N LEU A 63 8.08 -13.75 -12.91
CA LEU A 63 7.26 -12.67 -12.39
C LEU A 63 6.43 -13.15 -11.19
N TYR A 64 5.85 -14.35 -11.28
CA TYR A 64 5.11 -14.96 -10.17
C TYR A 64 5.99 -15.16 -8.92
N GLU A 65 7.22 -15.63 -9.09
CA GLU A 65 8.18 -15.82 -8.00
C GLU A 65 8.54 -14.50 -7.33
N SER A 66 8.81 -13.44 -8.10
CA SER A 66 9.13 -12.12 -7.56
C SER A 66 7.97 -11.50 -6.77
N MET A 67 6.74 -11.70 -7.22
CA MET A 67 5.54 -11.12 -6.60
C MET A 67 5.11 -11.87 -5.35
N THR A 68 5.20 -13.21 -5.36
CA THR A 68 4.69 -14.04 -4.26
C THR A 68 5.77 -14.51 -3.29
N GLY A 69 7.04 -14.46 -3.68
CA GLY A 69 8.17 -15.07 -2.97
C GLY A 69 8.13 -16.60 -2.91
N LYS A 70 7.19 -17.23 -3.65
CA LYS A 70 7.03 -18.68 -3.72
C LYS A 70 7.58 -19.17 -5.05
N LYS A 71 8.31 -20.29 -5.05
CA LYS A 71 8.75 -20.94 -6.27
C LYS A 71 7.55 -21.37 -7.11
N ALA A 72 7.56 -21.03 -8.40
CA ALA A 72 6.55 -21.48 -9.33
C ALA A 72 6.61 -23.00 -9.45
N ARG A 73 5.46 -23.66 -9.55
CA ARG A 73 5.41 -25.09 -9.87
C ARG A 73 5.99 -25.28 -11.26
N LYS A 74 6.93 -26.21 -11.41
CA LYS A 74 7.41 -26.60 -12.74
C LYS A 74 6.21 -27.08 -13.55
N PRO A 75 6.02 -26.62 -14.79
CA PRO A 75 4.93 -27.11 -15.62
C PRO A 75 5.11 -28.62 -15.81
N VAL A 76 4.14 -29.40 -15.35
CA VAL A 76 4.02 -30.81 -15.71
C VAL A 76 3.29 -30.82 -17.05
N ILE A 77 4.03 -30.54 -18.12
CA ILE A 77 3.54 -30.74 -19.48
C ILE A 77 4.59 -31.60 -20.17
N GLU A 78 4.28 -32.89 -20.31
CA GLU A 78 4.80 -33.72 -21.38
C GLU A 78 4.34 -33.07 -22.69
N VAL A 79 5.15 -32.16 -23.23
CA VAL A 79 4.94 -31.68 -24.59
C VAL A 79 5.40 -32.82 -25.49
N SER A 80 4.46 -33.66 -25.92
CA SER A 80 4.68 -34.50 -27.08
C SER A 80 4.83 -33.57 -28.28
N ASP A 81 6.08 -33.26 -28.65
CA ASP A 81 6.46 -32.60 -29.89
C ASP A 81 6.07 -33.49 -31.09
N SER A 82 4.79 -33.56 -31.43
CA SER A 82 4.37 -34.11 -32.72
C SER A 82 4.63 -33.04 -33.79
N LYS A 83 5.80 -33.18 -34.42
CA LYS A 83 6.17 -32.54 -35.68
C LYS A 83 5.16 -32.92 -36.76
N ASP A 84 4.15 -32.09 -36.99
CA ASP A 84 3.39 -32.14 -38.24
C ASP A 84 3.89 -31.06 -39.18
N GLN A 85 4.58 -31.51 -40.22
CA GLN A 85 5.05 -30.73 -41.36
C GLN A 85 3.85 -30.04 -42.00
N VAL A 86 3.74 -28.73 -41.81
CA VAL A 86 2.79 -27.88 -42.52
C VAL A 86 3.23 -27.85 -43.99
N LYS A 87 2.48 -28.53 -44.85
CA LYS A 87 2.61 -28.43 -46.31
C LYS A 87 2.31 -27.00 -46.71
N GLU A 88 3.19 -26.39 -47.51
CA GLU A 88 2.92 -25.11 -48.16
C GLU A 88 1.67 -25.23 -49.03
N ILE A 89 0.64 -24.47 -48.67
CA ILE A 89 -0.59 -24.32 -49.44
C ILE A 89 -0.49 -22.96 -50.11
N ASP A 90 -0.05 -22.95 -51.37
CA ASP A 90 -0.21 -21.82 -52.26
C ASP A 90 -1.72 -21.60 -52.49
N THR A 91 -2.31 -20.70 -51.69
CA THR A 91 -3.67 -20.23 -51.90
C THR A 91 -3.67 -18.73 -52.08
N SER A 92 -3.79 -18.33 -53.36
CA SER A 92 -4.57 -17.20 -53.84
C SER A 92 -5.02 -16.20 -52.76
N TYR A 93 -4.19 -15.15 -52.55
CA TYR A 93 -4.52 -13.90 -51.84
C TYR A 93 -5.19 -14.06 -50.47
N ASP A 94 -4.37 -13.96 -49.43
CA ASP A 94 -4.71 -14.06 -48.01
C ASP A 94 -5.66 -12.93 -47.54
N ASP A 95 -6.95 -13.06 -47.86
CA ASP A 95 -8.02 -12.16 -47.40
C ASP A 95 -8.02 -11.97 -45.88
N LEU A 96 -7.57 -12.98 -45.13
CA LEU A 96 -7.50 -12.96 -43.68
C LEU A 96 -6.38 -12.04 -43.18
N TYR A 97 -5.22 -12.07 -43.85
CA TYR A 97 -4.13 -11.13 -43.60
C TYR A 97 -4.50 -9.69 -43.97
N ALA A 98 -5.18 -9.50 -45.10
CA ALA A 98 -5.68 -8.19 -45.49
C ALA A 98 -6.68 -7.63 -44.47
N TYR A 99 -7.56 -8.48 -43.91
CA TYR A 99 -8.49 -8.11 -42.85
C TYR A 99 -7.78 -7.74 -41.54
N GLN A 100 -6.76 -8.51 -41.13
CA GLN A 100 -5.95 -8.21 -39.95
C GLN A 100 -5.24 -6.87 -40.09
N LYS A 101 -4.66 -6.57 -41.26
CA LYS A 101 -3.99 -5.29 -41.51
C LYS A 101 -4.95 -4.10 -41.44
N LYS A 102 -6.17 -4.23 -41.95
CA LYS A 102 -7.21 -3.18 -41.81
C LYS A 102 -7.56 -2.92 -40.34
N ARG A 103 -7.75 -3.99 -39.54
CA ARG A 103 -8.03 -3.92 -38.10
C ARG A 103 -6.88 -3.35 -37.26
N GLU A 104 -5.64 -3.54 -37.69
CA GLU A 104 -4.47 -2.90 -37.09
C GLU A 104 -4.45 -1.39 -37.36
N ALA A 105 -4.66 -1.00 -38.61
CA ALA A 105 -4.70 0.41 -39.02
C ALA A 105 -5.85 1.19 -38.34
N GLU A 106 -7.04 0.58 -38.19
CA GLU A 106 -8.17 1.18 -37.46
C GLU A 106 -7.84 1.45 -35.99
N ARG A 107 -7.21 0.49 -35.30
CA ARG A 107 -6.79 0.65 -33.90
C ARG A 107 -5.74 1.74 -33.74
N GLU A 108 -4.78 1.81 -34.66
CA GLU A 108 -3.74 2.84 -34.64
C GLU A 108 -4.33 4.25 -34.82
N ALA A 109 -5.28 4.40 -35.75
CA ALA A 109 -5.99 5.66 -35.97
C ALA A 109 -6.85 6.10 -34.77
N GLU A 110 -7.47 5.15 -34.04
CA GLU A 110 -8.19 5.46 -32.79
C GLU A 110 -7.25 5.96 -31.69
N LEU A 111 -6.12 5.27 -31.50
CA LEU A 111 -5.10 5.68 -30.52
C LEU A 111 -4.51 7.06 -30.83
N GLU A 112 -4.30 7.37 -32.10
CA GLU A 112 -3.80 8.69 -32.51
C GLU A 112 -4.82 9.80 -32.22
N LYS A 113 -6.11 9.56 -32.49
CA LYS A 113 -7.19 10.48 -32.10
C LYS A 113 -7.26 10.71 -30.59
N GLU A 114 -7.03 9.68 -29.78
CA GLU A 114 -6.96 9.81 -28.32
C GLU A 114 -5.73 10.61 -27.87
N ARG A 115 -4.57 10.35 -28.46
CA ARG A 115 -3.34 11.13 -28.21
C ARG A 115 -3.51 12.60 -28.59
N GLU A 116 -4.16 12.91 -29.70
CA GLU A 116 -4.47 14.29 -30.08
C GLU A 116 -5.43 14.98 -29.10
N LYS A 117 -6.47 14.28 -28.62
CA LYS A 117 -7.37 14.79 -27.58
C LYS A 117 -6.63 15.11 -26.28
N LEU A 118 -5.62 14.32 -25.93
CA LEU A 118 -4.75 14.58 -24.78
C LEU A 118 -3.80 15.76 -25.01
N LYS A 119 -3.18 15.87 -26.19
CA LYS A 119 -2.29 17.00 -26.54
C LYS A 119 -3.03 18.34 -26.52
N LYS A 120 -4.30 18.39 -26.95
CA LYS A 120 -5.13 19.60 -26.91
C LYS A 120 -5.48 20.06 -25.48
N LYS A 121 -5.33 19.19 -24.48
CA LYS A 121 -5.47 19.54 -23.07
C LYS A 121 -4.08 19.83 -22.52
N GLU A 122 -3.55 21.01 -22.79
CA GLU A 122 -2.33 21.49 -22.15
C GLU A 122 -2.56 21.58 -20.64
N ILE A 123 -2.14 20.55 -19.90
CA ILE A 123 -2.19 20.54 -18.43
C ILE A 123 -1.09 21.49 -17.94
N LYS A 124 -1.45 22.74 -17.68
CA LYS A 124 -0.56 23.72 -17.05
C LYS A 124 -0.41 23.36 -15.58
N PHE A 125 0.66 22.63 -15.24
CA PHE A 125 1.04 22.39 -13.86
C PHE A 125 1.63 23.67 -13.25
N SER A 126 0.83 24.39 -12.45
CA SER A 126 1.35 25.45 -11.60
C SER A 126 1.86 24.84 -10.29
N PHE A 127 3.19 24.75 -10.16
CA PHE A 127 3.81 24.37 -8.89
C PHE A 127 3.87 25.61 -7.98
N THR A 128 2.90 25.76 -7.09
CA THR A 128 3.03 26.69 -5.96
C THR A 128 3.93 26.09 -4.90
N THR A 129 5.05 26.75 -4.60
CA THR A 129 5.88 26.38 -3.46
C THR A 129 5.10 26.61 -2.17
N PRO A 130 5.01 25.62 -1.26
CA PRO A 130 4.32 25.82 0.01
C PRO A 130 5.06 26.87 0.83
N LYS A 131 4.34 27.87 1.34
CA LYS A 131 4.90 28.89 2.22
C LYS A 131 5.41 28.21 3.50
N LYS A 132 6.70 28.39 3.79
CA LYS A 132 7.32 27.83 5.00
C LYS A 132 6.73 28.51 6.23
N ASP A 133 5.99 27.76 7.02
CA ASP A 133 5.44 28.22 8.30
C ASP A 133 6.50 28.09 9.40
N TRP A 134 7.06 29.23 9.81
CA TRP A 134 8.08 29.31 10.84
C TRP A 134 7.52 29.10 12.25
N SER A 135 6.20 29.12 12.44
CA SER A 135 5.57 28.88 13.75
C SER A 135 5.65 27.41 14.21
N ILE A 136 5.84 26.47 13.27
CA ILE A 136 5.95 25.03 13.54
C ILE A 136 7.27 24.69 14.25
N TYR A 137 8.34 25.46 13.99
CA TYR A 137 9.67 25.18 14.52
C TYR A 137 9.90 25.73 15.95
N GLY A 138 8.84 26.15 16.62
CA GLY A 138 8.91 26.81 17.92
C GLY A 138 9.24 28.28 17.73
N GLY A 139 8.33 29.15 18.17
CA GLY A 139 8.58 30.59 18.19
C GLY A 139 9.83 30.95 19.01
N TRP A 140 10.40 32.11 18.75
CA TRP A 140 11.47 32.67 19.58
C TRP A 140 10.91 32.94 20.99
N VAL A 141 11.29 32.11 21.96
CA VAL A 141 10.91 32.30 23.38
C VAL A 141 12.07 32.99 24.09
N ASN A 142 11.78 34.09 24.78
CA ASN A 142 12.76 34.76 25.63
C ASN A 142 13.08 33.85 26.84
N PRO A 143 14.34 33.40 27.03
CA PRO A 143 14.71 32.46 28.08
C PRO A 143 14.58 33.04 29.50
N PHE A 144 14.50 34.37 29.63
CA PHE A 144 14.29 35.05 30.91
C PHE A 144 12.82 35.18 31.29
N GLU A 145 11.91 34.73 30.43
CA GLU A 145 10.48 34.86 30.61
C GLU A 145 9.79 33.50 30.73
N PRO A 146 8.77 33.37 31.60
CA PRO A 146 8.05 32.12 31.71
C PRO A 146 7.30 31.80 30.41
N ILE A 147 7.44 30.55 29.95
CA ILE A 147 6.88 30.04 28.68
C ILE A 147 5.34 30.21 28.61
N ASN A 148 4.67 30.28 29.76
CA ASN A 148 3.21 30.34 29.88
C ASN A 148 2.66 31.75 30.16
N LYS A 149 3.36 32.82 29.77
CA LYS A 149 2.81 34.18 29.85
C LYS A 149 1.43 34.26 29.16
N GLY A 150 0.40 34.63 29.92
CA GLY A 150 -0.97 34.78 29.41
C GLY A 150 -1.75 33.48 29.16
N ARG A 151 -1.23 32.31 29.57
CA ARG A 151 -1.92 31.01 29.45
C ARG A 151 -2.38 30.51 30.83
N LEU A 152 -3.59 29.95 30.88
CA LEU A 152 -4.16 29.41 32.12
C LEU A 152 -3.49 28.07 32.46
N GLY A 153 -2.79 28.01 33.60
CA GLY A 153 -2.14 26.80 34.11
C GLY A 153 -0.64 26.74 33.82
N SER A 154 0.16 27.49 34.58
CA SER A 154 1.61 27.31 34.52
C SER A 154 2.08 26.18 35.45
N THR A 155 2.92 25.27 34.93
CA THR A 155 3.29 23.99 35.58
C THR A 155 4.09 24.14 36.90
N GLN A 156 4.46 25.36 37.29
CA GLN A 156 5.33 25.63 38.43
C GLN A 156 4.80 26.73 39.38
N GLU A 157 3.51 27.08 39.36
CA GLU A 157 2.95 28.11 40.27
C GLU A 157 3.17 27.79 41.75
N TRP A 158 3.23 26.51 42.09
CA TRP A 158 3.51 26.01 43.43
C TRP A 158 4.95 26.28 43.94
N ARG A 159 5.89 26.64 43.05
CA ARG A 159 7.28 26.98 43.44
C ARG A 159 7.41 28.40 43.97
N VAL A 160 6.43 29.27 43.72
CA VAL A 160 6.46 30.66 44.18
C VAL A 160 5.80 30.71 45.55
N GLU A 161 6.59 30.72 46.62
CA GLU A 161 6.08 30.98 47.97
C GLU A 161 5.46 32.39 48.01
N LYS A 162 4.13 32.46 48.14
CA LYS A 162 3.45 33.73 48.39
C LYS A 162 3.58 34.07 49.88
N PRO A 163 4.01 35.29 50.26
CA PRO A 163 4.02 35.69 51.66
C PRO A 163 2.60 35.64 52.22
N LYS A 164 2.44 35.03 53.40
CA LYS A 164 1.15 34.99 54.12
C LYS A 164 0.74 36.42 54.46
N LYS A 165 -0.46 36.82 54.02
CA LYS A 165 -1.06 38.08 54.47
C LYS A 165 -1.54 37.90 55.91
N HIS A 166 -0.86 38.56 56.84
CA HIS A 166 -1.37 38.74 58.19
C HIS A 166 -2.41 39.85 58.15
N TYR A 167 -3.62 39.55 58.60
CA TYR A 167 -4.59 40.57 58.96
C TYR A 167 -4.44 40.79 60.46
N TYR A 168 -4.28 42.07 60.83
CA TYR A 168 -4.21 42.53 62.22
C TYR A 168 -5.47 42.18 63.00
#